data_AF-A0A2P5C0T9-F1
#
_entry.id   AF-A0A2P5C0T9-F1
#
_cell.length_a   1.000
_cell.length_b   1.000
_cell.length_c   1.000
_cell.angle_alpha   90.00
_cell.angle_beta   90.00
_cell.angle_gamma   90.00
#
_symmetry.space_group_name_H-M   'P 1'
#
loop_
_entity.id
_entity.type
_entity.pdbx_description
1 polymer ?
#
loop_
_entity_poly.entity_id
_entity_poly.type
_entity_poly.pdbx_seq_one_letter_code
_entity_poly.pdbx_strand_id
1 'polypeptide(L)'
;MIISVVFAQLQNLRILNLNKAANETLWPSQSSMVPFPKLRVLQLYCFQDRNLGASLFNIIHRYQNLESLTLGGFFVEKIWQHPEPGDDEEQHGVIRALPRLRELSLFRLYKLTHLFEDPADVQLLRSLETLFIDGCSRLRTLLSSFVSFQNLRDLAVLNCHGMTKLLASSVAKSLVRLVRMSITDCKRMKQVIVNNEGEAKGEIVFSELKIIDLRRLPSLESFLGGGSHIQFPNLERVILIECPEMRSFSFGTIITPKLDRIITKIIEYRHVDEYYLNGQYFHHLEEAKQIQQLQEANLDLNTSVRKLWEKDSSTTLQDVFITQVMVRTNPFSVSPY
;
A
#
# COMPACT_ATOMS: atom_id res chain seq x y z
N MET A 1 36.75 -5.65 23.41
CA MET A 1 37.10 -4.69 22.34
C MET A 1 36.26 -5.07 21.13
N ILE A 2 35.12 -4.43 20.90
CA ILE A 2 34.31 -4.69 19.70
C ILE A 2 35.03 -3.97 18.56
N ILE A 3 35.66 -4.72 17.66
CA ILE A 3 36.24 -4.16 16.43
C ILE A 3 35.04 -3.74 15.57
N SER A 4 34.67 -2.47 15.66
CA SER A 4 33.62 -1.91 14.82
C SER A 4 34.19 -1.65 13.43
N VAL A 5 33.84 -2.51 12.48
CA VAL A 5 34.27 -2.38 11.08
C VAL A 5 33.42 -1.29 10.40
N VAL A 6 34.07 -0.31 9.77
CA VAL A 6 33.41 0.71 8.94
C VAL A 6 33.48 0.30 7.48
N PHE A 7 32.33 0.21 6.81
CA PHE A 7 32.24 -0.01 5.38
C PHE A 7 32.02 1.33 4.65
N ALA A 8 33.09 2.13 4.59
CA ALA A 8 33.03 3.56 4.20
C ALA A 8 32.52 3.84 2.78
N GLN A 9 32.55 2.85 1.88
CA GLN A 9 32.11 3.00 0.48
C GLN A 9 30.83 2.23 0.15
N LEU A 10 30.30 1.43 1.07
CA LEU A 10 29.13 0.60 0.80
C LEU A 10 27.88 1.48 0.67
N GLN A 11 27.27 1.48 -0.52
CA GLN A 11 26.04 2.24 -0.80
C GLN A 11 24.78 1.38 -0.74
N ASN A 12 24.90 0.07 -0.94
CA ASN A 12 23.77 -0.86 -0.97
C ASN A 12 24.03 -1.99 0.02
N LEU A 13 23.12 -2.19 0.96
CA LEU A 13 23.18 -3.27 1.93
C LEU A 13 21.87 -4.06 1.87
N ARG A 14 21.98 -5.35 1.61
CA ARG A 14 20.86 -6.29 1.59
C ARG A 14 21.16 -7.46 2.52
N ILE A 15 20.27 -7.69 3.49
CA ILE A 15 20.35 -8.79 4.45
C ILE A 15 19.04 -9.56 4.40
N LEU A 16 19.10 -10.80 3.91
CA LEU A 16 17.92 -11.66 3.70
C LEU A 16 17.47 -12.41 4.97
N ASN A 17 18.37 -12.60 5.92
CA ASN A 17 18.08 -13.29 7.17
C ASN A 17 18.85 -12.63 8.33
N LEU A 18 18.37 -11.47 8.76
CA LEU A 18 18.93 -10.76 9.89
C LEU A 18 18.54 -11.47 11.18
N ASN A 19 19.55 -11.89 11.95
CA ASN A 19 19.38 -12.48 13.28
C ASN A 19 20.00 -11.57 14.35
N LYS A 20 19.74 -11.87 15.62
CA LYS A 20 20.24 -11.08 16.75
C LYS A 20 21.76 -10.85 16.72
N ALA A 21 22.55 -11.89 16.48
CA ALA A 21 24.01 -11.80 16.47
C ALA A 21 24.53 -10.89 15.34
N ALA A 22 23.96 -11.02 14.13
CA ALA A 22 24.29 -10.17 13.00
C ALA A 22 23.87 -8.71 13.27
N ASN A 23 22.70 -8.49 13.87
CA ASN A 23 22.26 -7.16 14.26
C ASN A 23 23.20 -6.52 15.31
N GLU A 24 23.58 -7.25 16.35
CA GLU A 24 24.52 -6.76 17.38
C GLU A 24 25.92 -6.48 16.82
N THR A 25 26.35 -7.24 15.81
CA THR A 25 27.65 -7.05 15.13
C THR A 25 27.63 -5.83 14.21
N LEU A 26 26.58 -5.70 13.39
CA LEU A 26 26.48 -4.63 12.40
C LEU A 26 26.05 -3.31 13.04
N TRP A 27 25.21 -3.37 14.07
CA TRP A 27 24.66 -2.20 14.74
C TRP A 27 24.69 -2.34 16.27
N PRO A 28 25.88 -2.20 16.88
CA PRO A 28 26.00 -2.29 18.32
C PRO A 28 25.22 -1.14 18.99
N SER A 29 24.37 -1.46 19.95
CA SER A 29 23.49 -0.50 20.64
C SER A 29 24.25 0.60 21.39
N GLN A 30 25.49 0.34 21.81
CA GLN A 30 26.34 1.29 22.53
C GLN A 30 27.34 2.03 21.62
N SER A 31 27.30 1.83 20.31
CA SER A 31 28.25 2.47 19.40
C SER A 31 27.69 3.76 18.80
N SER A 32 28.40 4.87 19.01
CA SER A 32 28.18 6.15 18.32
C SER A 32 28.54 6.09 16.82
N MET A 33 29.27 5.05 16.40
CA MET A 33 29.73 4.90 15.02
C MET A 33 28.58 4.50 14.08
N VAL A 34 28.57 5.07 12.87
CA VAL A 34 27.70 4.65 11.77
C VAL A 34 28.50 3.73 10.84
N PRO A 35 28.23 2.41 10.81
CA PRO A 35 29.04 1.47 10.04
C PRO A 35 28.98 1.67 8.52
N PHE A 36 27.89 2.26 8.02
CA PHE A 36 27.64 2.46 6.58
C PHE A 36 27.32 3.94 6.27
N PRO A 37 28.30 4.86 6.35
CA PRO A 37 28.03 6.30 6.27
C PRO A 37 27.53 6.77 4.89
N LYS A 38 27.84 6.02 3.82
CA LYS A 38 27.42 6.31 2.43
C LYS A 38 26.21 5.49 1.97
N LEU A 39 25.50 4.84 2.90
CA LEU A 39 24.39 3.96 2.55
C LEU A 39 23.24 4.73 1.91
N ARG A 40 22.80 4.26 0.73
CA ARG A 40 21.68 4.79 -0.06
C ARG A 40 20.54 3.79 -0.13
N VAL A 41 20.83 2.49 -0.20
CA VAL A 41 19.82 1.42 -0.23
C VAL A 41 20.05 0.47 0.94
N LEU A 42 19.00 0.27 1.74
CA LEU A 42 19.00 -0.66 2.87
C LEU A 42 17.81 -1.60 2.76
N GLN A 43 18.09 -2.89 2.62
CA GLN A 43 17.08 -3.94 2.55
C GLN A 43 17.31 -4.96 3.66
N LEU A 44 16.38 -5.06 4.61
CA LEU A 44 16.49 -5.92 5.77
C LEU A 44 15.29 -6.85 5.87
N TYR A 45 15.58 -8.14 6.01
CA TYR A 45 14.58 -9.18 6.16
C TYR A 45 14.87 -10.02 7.40
N CYS A 46 13.88 -10.20 8.25
CA CYS A 46 13.97 -10.91 9.53
C CYS A 46 12.68 -11.69 9.77
N PHE A 47 12.60 -12.95 9.31
CA PHE A 47 11.40 -13.77 9.46
C PHE A 47 11.39 -14.66 10.72
N GLN A 48 12.53 -14.79 11.39
CA GLN A 48 12.72 -15.76 12.47
C GLN A 48 12.74 -15.12 13.87
N ASP A 49 13.29 -13.89 14.00
CA ASP A 49 13.43 -13.22 15.28
C ASP A 49 12.31 -12.20 15.53
N ARG A 50 11.48 -12.46 16.55
CA ARG A 50 10.33 -11.64 16.90
C ARG A 50 10.68 -10.37 17.68
N ASN A 51 11.89 -10.28 18.25
CA ASN A 51 12.28 -9.21 19.16
C ASN A 51 13.20 -8.17 18.50
N LEU A 52 13.75 -8.48 17.33
CA LEU A 52 14.82 -7.71 16.70
C LEU A 52 14.40 -6.30 16.24
N GLY A 53 13.12 -6.13 15.89
CA GLY A 53 12.67 -4.92 15.21
C GLY A 53 12.75 -3.63 16.04
N ALA A 54 12.56 -3.69 17.36
CA ALA A 54 12.61 -2.50 18.20
C ALA A 54 14.00 -1.85 18.24
N SER A 55 15.05 -2.66 18.40
CA SER A 55 16.42 -2.15 18.47
C SER A 55 16.95 -1.67 17.11
N LEU A 56 16.58 -2.35 16.03
CA LEU A 56 17.01 -2.02 14.68
C LEU A 56 16.43 -0.70 14.16
N PHE A 57 15.21 -0.35 14.55
CA PHE A 57 14.59 0.86 14.02
C PHE A 57 15.09 2.13 14.70
N ASN A 58 15.57 2.01 15.94
CA ASN A 58 16.22 3.10 16.67
C ASN A 58 17.51 3.61 16.03
N ILE A 59 18.02 2.98 14.99
CA ILE A 59 19.28 3.39 14.35
C ILE A 59 19.10 3.80 12.89
N ILE A 60 17.92 3.57 12.30
CA ILE A 60 17.66 3.87 10.89
C ILE A 60 17.81 5.36 10.61
N HIS A 61 17.37 6.21 11.55
CA HIS A 61 17.48 7.68 11.44
C HIS A 61 18.94 8.16 11.33
N ARG A 62 19.96 7.34 11.63
CA ARG A 62 21.37 7.72 11.46
C ARG A 62 21.81 7.75 9.99
N TYR A 63 21.04 7.16 9.07
CA TYR A 63 21.38 7.07 7.64
C TYR A 63 20.74 8.20 6.83
N GLN A 64 21.30 9.41 6.94
CA GLN A 64 20.77 10.63 6.30
C GLN A 64 20.87 10.63 4.76
N ASN A 65 21.68 9.75 4.18
CA ASN A 65 21.83 9.56 2.74
C ASN A 65 20.91 8.48 2.16
N LEU A 66 20.07 7.85 3.00
CA LEU A 66 19.23 6.74 2.58
C LEU A 66 18.14 7.21 1.61
N GLU A 67 18.09 6.57 0.46
CA GLU A 67 17.15 6.83 -0.63
C GLU A 67 16.09 5.74 -0.75
N SER A 68 16.44 4.49 -0.43
CA SER A 68 15.52 3.35 -0.48
C SER A 68 15.65 2.49 0.77
N LEU A 69 14.52 2.23 1.43
CA LEU A 69 14.41 1.40 2.62
C LEU A 69 13.42 0.27 2.37
N THR A 70 13.89 -0.97 2.54
CA THR A 70 13.04 -2.17 2.51
C THR A 70 13.11 -2.91 3.83
N LEU A 71 11.96 -3.20 4.42
CA LEU A 71 11.84 -3.94 5.69
C LEU A 71 10.90 -5.13 5.51
N GLY A 72 11.37 -6.34 5.83
CA GLY A 72 10.64 -7.58 5.63
C GLY A 72 10.59 -8.49 6.86
N GLY A 73 9.41 -9.01 7.19
CA GLY A 73 9.24 -10.09 8.17
C GLY A 73 9.26 -9.70 9.65
N PHE A 74 9.48 -8.42 10.00
CA PHE A 74 9.61 -8.01 11.39
C PHE A 74 8.28 -8.05 12.18
N PHE A 75 8.39 -8.27 13.50
CA PHE A 75 7.29 -8.28 14.45
C PHE A 75 7.22 -6.99 15.26
N VAL A 76 6.93 -5.88 14.57
CA VAL A 76 6.93 -4.53 15.15
C VAL A 76 5.57 -3.85 15.04
N GLU A 77 5.21 -3.08 16.06
CA GLU A 77 3.98 -2.28 16.04
C GLU A 77 4.18 -0.92 15.38
N LYS A 78 5.38 -0.35 15.53
CA LYS A 78 5.80 0.94 14.97
C LYS A 78 7.20 0.82 14.36
N ILE A 79 7.42 1.52 13.26
CA ILE A 79 8.74 1.62 12.60
C ILE A 79 9.47 2.85 13.11
N TRP A 80 8.77 3.97 13.24
CA TRP A 80 9.32 5.22 13.74
C TRP A 80 9.03 5.29 15.24
N GLN A 81 10.08 5.19 16.06
CA GLN A 81 9.98 5.40 17.49
C GLN A 81 10.61 6.76 17.83
N HIS A 82 9.88 7.56 18.60
CA HIS A 82 10.41 8.78 19.18
C HIS A 82 10.94 8.45 20.58
N PRO A 83 12.20 8.81 20.91
CA PRO A 83 12.65 8.73 22.29
C PRO A 83 11.75 9.60 23.16
N GLU A 84 11.40 9.13 24.36
CA GLU A 84 10.72 9.97 25.35
C GLU A 84 11.58 11.23 25.60
N PRO A 85 10.97 12.42 25.72
CA PRO A 85 11.72 13.62 26.09
C PRO A 85 12.35 13.37 27.46
N GLY A 86 13.67 13.18 27.49
CA GLY A 86 14.43 13.22 28.73
C GLY A 86 14.53 14.66 29.21
N ASP A 87 14.75 14.85 30.50
CA ASP A 87 14.78 16.15 31.20
C ASP A 87 15.82 17.16 30.66
N ASP A 88 16.68 16.75 29.72
CA ASP A 88 17.67 17.60 29.06
C ASP A 88 17.17 18.06 27.67
N GLU A 89 16.10 18.85 27.67
CA GLU A 89 15.78 19.73 26.54
C GLU A 89 16.88 20.79 26.42
N GLU A 90 17.70 20.73 25.34
CA GLU A 90 18.10 21.91 24.53
C GLU A 90 19.24 21.66 23.54
N GLN A 91 19.96 20.53 23.58
CA GLN A 91 21.12 20.37 22.70
C GLN A 91 20.94 19.30 21.63
N HIS A 92 20.78 19.82 20.41
CA HIS A 92 20.84 19.19 19.09
C HIS A 92 19.49 18.75 18.53
N GLY A 93 19.00 19.56 17.58
CA GLY A 93 18.08 19.14 16.52
C GLY A 93 18.70 18.00 15.72
N VAL A 94 18.69 16.79 16.28
CA VAL A 94 18.94 15.57 15.54
C VAL A 94 17.89 15.57 14.44
N ILE A 95 18.33 15.66 13.19
CA ILE A 95 17.46 15.50 12.03
C ILE A 95 16.94 14.06 12.09
N ARG A 96 15.77 13.89 12.72
CA ARG A 96 15.07 12.61 12.92
C ARG A 96 14.37 12.12 11.65
N ALA A 97 14.41 12.91 10.59
CA ALA A 97 13.89 12.58 9.27
C ALA A 97 14.94 11.82 8.44
N LEU A 98 14.48 10.99 7.50
CA LEU A 98 15.31 10.51 6.38
C LEU A 98 15.04 11.43 5.18
N PRO A 99 15.75 12.56 5.05
CA PRO A 99 15.36 13.64 4.13
C PRO A 99 15.48 13.26 2.65
N ARG A 100 16.23 12.19 2.34
CA ARG A 100 16.45 11.70 0.98
C ARG A 100 15.66 10.44 0.66
N LEU A 101 14.87 9.93 1.59
CA LEU A 101 14.14 8.68 1.38
C LEU A 101 13.03 8.89 0.35
N ARG A 102 13.19 8.24 -0.80
CA ARG A 102 12.27 8.28 -1.94
C ARG A 102 11.45 7.00 -2.03
N GLU A 103 11.99 5.89 -1.56
CA GLU A 103 11.32 4.59 -1.67
C GLU A 103 11.21 3.90 -0.31
N LEU A 104 10.00 3.48 0.04
CA LEU A 104 9.72 2.71 1.24
C LEU A 104 8.95 1.45 0.85
N SER A 105 9.53 0.29 1.12
CA SER A 105 8.91 -1.01 0.86
C SER A 105 8.80 -1.85 2.13
N LEU A 106 7.58 -2.23 2.50
CA LEU A 106 7.28 -2.94 3.74
C LEU A 106 6.63 -4.28 3.43
N PHE A 107 7.26 -5.37 3.88
CA PHE A 107 6.81 -6.73 3.59
C PHE A 107 6.55 -7.49 4.88
N ARG A 108 5.33 -8.00 5.05
CA ARG A 108 4.96 -8.92 6.13
C ARG A 108 5.36 -8.40 7.52
N LEU A 109 5.10 -7.12 7.79
CA LEU A 109 5.30 -6.54 9.12
C LEU A 109 4.09 -6.90 9.99
N TYR A 110 4.17 -8.06 10.65
CA TYR A 110 3.01 -8.77 11.20
C TYR A 110 2.25 -8.01 12.30
N LYS A 111 2.94 -7.12 13.03
CA LYS A 111 2.36 -6.36 14.13
C LYS A 111 2.03 -4.91 13.78
N LEU A 112 2.40 -4.44 12.58
CA LEU A 112 2.34 -3.03 12.23
C LEU A 112 0.90 -2.53 12.22
N THR A 113 0.58 -1.54 13.03
CA THR A 113 -0.78 -0.98 13.16
C THR A 113 -0.92 0.37 12.46
N HIS A 114 0.13 1.18 12.47
CA HIS A 114 0.21 2.48 11.83
C HIS A 114 1.58 2.68 11.18
N LEU A 115 1.64 3.44 10.09
CA LEU A 115 2.90 3.76 9.43
C LEU A 115 3.54 5.02 9.99
N PHE A 116 2.76 6.06 10.20
CA PHE A 116 3.21 7.36 10.69
C PHE A 116 2.17 7.91 11.65
N GLU A 117 2.62 8.45 12.77
CA GLU A 117 1.74 8.88 13.87
C GLU A 117 2.01 10.33 14.29
N ASP A 118 3.23 10.85 14.09
CA ASP A 118 3.66 12.16 14.61
C ASP A 118 3.76 13.22 13.50
N PRO A 119 3.32 14.47 13.73
CA PRO A 119 3.62 15.61 12.85
C PRO A 119 5.11 15.79 12.50
N ALA A 120 6.04 15.29 13.33
CA ALA A 120 7.47 15.27 13.04
C ALA A 120 7.84 14.37 11.83
N ASP A 121 7.00 13.37 11.52
CA ASP A 121 7.18 12.47 10.37
C ASP A 121 6.82 13.13 9.03
N VAL A 122 6.29 14.36 9.05
CA VAL A 122 5.85 15.10 7.84
C VAL A 122 6.97 15.24 6.81
N GLN A 123 8.23 15.37 7.22
CA GLN A 123 9.34 15.53 6.29
C GLN A 123 9.66 14.24 5.50
N LEU A 124 9.54 13.08 6.15
CA LEU A 124 9.67 11.77 5.50
C LEU A 124 8.59 11.59 4.42
N LEU A 125 7.37 12.02 4.73
CA LEU A 125 6.22 11.89 3.84
C LEU A 125 6.28 12.82 2.64
N ARG A 126 7.03 13.93 2.75
CA ARG A 126 7.28 14.86 1.64
C ARG A 126 8.36 14.38 0.69
N SER A 127 9.37 13.62 1.11
CA SER A 127 10.42 13.14 0.20
C SER A 127 10.03 11.87 -0.56
N LEU A 128 9.05 11.12 -0.04
CA LEU A 128 8.68 9.81 -0.57
C LEU A 128 8.04 9.92 -1.96
N GLU A 129 8.59 9.18 -2.91
CA GLU A 129 8.13 9.05 -4.29
C GLU A 129 7.42 7.70 -4.53
N THR A 130 7.83 6.64 -3.82
CA THR A 130 7.25 5.29 -3.93
C THR A 130 6.96 4.69 -2.56
N LEU A 131 5.73 4.20 -2.38
CA LEU A 131 5.31 3.45 -1.19
C LEU A 131 4.74 2.09 -1.61
N PHE A 132 5.39 1.03 -1.17
CA PHE A 132 4.97 -0.35 -1.39
C PHE A 132 4.75 -1.08 -0.06
N ILE A 133 3.58 -1.70 0.11
CA ILE A 133 3.23 -2.41 1.33
C ILE A 133 2.61 -3.75 0.96
N ASP A 134 3.19 -4.84 1.42
CA ASP A 134 2.70 -6.19 1.18
C ASP A 134 2.57 -6.98 2.49
N GLY A 135 1.43 -7.61 2.72
CA GLY A 135 1.25 -8.58 3.81
C GLY A 135 1.29 -7.98 5.22
N CYS A 136 1.09 -6.68 5.39
CA CYS A 136 1.04 -6.02 6.70
C CYS A 136 -0.38 -6.13 7.30
N SER A 137 -0.77 -7.35 7.72
CA SER A 137 -2.18 -7.70 7.99
C SER A 137 -2.84 -7.00 9.19
N ARG A 138 -2.10 -6.30 10.06
CA ARG A 138 -2.67 -5.50 11.17
C ARG A 138 -2.83 -4.02 10.83
N LEU A 139 -2.27 -3.56 9.71
CA LEU A 139 -2.33 -2.17 9.29
C LEU A 139 -3.77 -1.83 8.88
N ARG A 140 -4.36 -0.81 9.50
CA ARG A 140 -5.79 -0.47 9.29
C ARG A 140 -6.03 0.62 8.26
N THR A 141 -5.10 1.57 8.15
CA THR A 141 -5.07 2.72 7.26
C THR A 141 -3.62 3.12 7.02
N LEU A 142 -3.30 3.82 5.92
CA LEU A 142 -1.95 4.38 5.73
C LEU A 142 -1.68 5.52 6.69
N LEU A 143 -2.63 6.45 6.79
CA LEU A 143 -2.57 7.65 7.61
C LEU A 143 -3.97 7.99 8.15
N SER A 144 -4.03 8.60 9.33
CA SER A 144 -5.27 9.02 9.99
C SER A 144 -5.52 10.54 9.95
N SER A 145 -4.49 11.40 9.86
CA SER A 145 -4.68 12.87 9.82
C SER A 145 -3.49 13.68 9.25
N PHE A 146 -3.77 14.94 8.86
CA PHE A 146 -2.96 16.13 8.49
C PHE A 146 -1.63 16.03 7.72
N VAL A 147 -1.15 14.84 7.37
CA VAL A 147 0.13 14.69 6.68
C VAL A 147 -0.03 14.58 5.16
N SER A 148 1.00 15.05 4.44
CA SER A 148 0.96 15.37 3.02
C SER A 148 1.97 14.55 2.23
N PHE A 149 1.49 13.69 1.33
CA PHE A 149 2.29 12.94 0.36
C PHE A 149 2.51 13.79 -0.91
N GLN A 150 3.33 14.82 -0.81
CA GLN A 150 3.47 15.81 -1.89
C GLN A 150 4.18 15.28 -3.14
N ASN A 151 5.12 14.34 -2.95
CA ASN A 151 5.97 13.81 -4.01
C ASN A 151 5.66 12.36 -4.38
N LEU A 152 4.67 11.73 -3.73
CA LEU A 152 4.35 10.33 -3.97
C LEU A 152 3.81 10.17 -5.38
N ARG A 153 4.47 9.31 -6.18
CA ARG A 153 4.15 9.00 -7.57
C ARG A 153 3.55 7.61 -7.70
N ASP A 154 4.03 6.65 -6.92
CA ASP A 154 3.60 5.26 -7.02
C ASP A 154 3.22 4.70 -5.64
N LEU A 155 1.98 4.22 -5.52
CA LEU A 155 1.42 3.65 -4.30
C LEU A 155 0.87 2.25 -4.57
N ALA A 156 1.38 1.24 -3.85
CA ALA A 156 0.92 -0.14 -3.96
C ALA A 156 0.69 -0.77 -2.58
N VAL A 157 -0.50 -1.35 -2.38
CA VAL A 157 -0.88 -2.06 -1.15
C VAL A 157 -1.42 -3.45 -1.49
N LEU A 158 -0.73 -4.49 -1.05
CA LEU A 158 -0.99 -5.89 -1.35
C LEU A 158 -1.23 -6.70 -0.07
N ASN A 159 -2.17 -7.64 -0.10
CA ASN A 159 -2.35 -8.64 0.97
C ASN A 159 -2.51 -8.05 2.39
N CYS A 160 -2.92 -6.79 2.52
CA CYS A 160 -3.09 -6.08 3.79
C CYS A 160 -4.51 -6.29 4.32
N HIS A 161 -4.81 -7.52 4.75
CA HIS A 161 -6.18 -7.92 5.08
C HIS A 161 -6.82 -7.17 6.26
N GLY A 162 -6.06 -6.51 7.15
CA GLY A 162 -6.60 -5.70 8.24
C GLY A 162 -7.06 -4.30 7.82
N MET A 163 -6.69 -3.86 6.61
CA MET A 163 -6.98 -2.53 6.11
C MET A 163 -8.45 -2.43 5.74
N THR A 164 -9.17 -1.50 6.37
CA THR A 164 -10.59 -1.23 6.06
C THR A 164 -10.75 -0.01 5.16
N LYS A 165 -9.76 0.88 5.17
CA LYS A 165 -9.65 2.06 4.33
C LYS A 165 -8.20 2.36 4.00
N LEU A 166 -7.92 2.96 2.84
CA LEU A 166 -6.55 3.35 2.49
C LEU A 166 -6.15 4.63 3.22
N LEU A 167 -6.95 5.70 3.09
CA LEU A 167 -6.64 7.02 3.63
C LEU A 167 -7.87 7.93 3.78
N ALA A 168 -7.71 9.04 4.51
CA ALA A 168 -8.73 10.08 4.66
C ALA A 168 -8.71 11.09 3.50
N SER A 169 -9.82 11.78 3.26
CA SER A 169 -9.97 12.75 2.17
C SER A 169 -8.98 13.91 2.27
N SER A 170 -8.64 14.34 3.49
CA SER A 170 -7.61 15.35 3.77
C SER A 170 -6.24 14.94 3.25
N VAL A 171 -5.86 13.68 3.43
CA VAL A 171 -4.61 13.13 2.89
C VAL A 171 -4.70 12.95 1.37
N ALA A 172 -5.86 12.52 0.85
CA ALA A 172 -6.07 12.33 -0.59
C ALA A 172 -5.77 13.59 -1.40
N LYS A 173 -6.17 14.76 -0.87
CA LYS A 173 -5.92 16.07 -1.48
C LYS A 173 -4.44 16.40 -1.65
N SER A 174 -3.54 15.74 -0.91
CA SER A 174 -2.10 15.95 -1.04
C SER A 174 -1.45 15.13 -2.15
N LEU A 175 -2.12 14.10 -2.68
CA LEU A 175 -1.59 13.16 -3.68
C LEU A 175 -1.59 13.73 -5.10
N VAL A 176 -1.17 14.98 -5.26
CA VAL A 176 -1.24 15.72 -6.52
C VAL A 176 -0.26 15.19 -7.58
N ARG A 177 0.85 14.58 -7.15
CA ARG A 177 1.88 13.95 -8.01
C ARG A 177 1.71 12.45 -8.20
N LEU A 178 0.67 11.85 -7.64
CA LEU A 178 0.45 10.42 -7.73
C LEU A 178 0.13 10.04 -9.17
N VAL A 179 0.90 9.13 -9.75
CA VAL A 179 0.79 8.64 -11.14
C VAL A 179 0.10 7.28 -11.17
N ARG A 180 0.39 6.39 -10.20
CA ARG A 180 -0.19 5.05 -10.14
C ARG A 180 -0.63 4.69 -8.73
N MET A 181 -1.82 4.11 -8.63
CA MET A 181 -2.36 3.53 -7.41
C MET A 181 -2.74 2.07 -7.66
N SER A 182 -2.21 1.14 -6.87
CA SER A 182 -2.56 -0.27 -6.92
C SER A 182 -2.95 -0.81 -5.54
N ILE A 183 -4.07 -1.50 -5.47
CA ILE A 183 -4.54 -2.18 -4.27
C ILE A 183 -4.97 -3.59 -4.66
N THR A 184 -4.40 -4.61 -4.04
CA THR A 184 -4.66 -6.01 -4.41
C THR A 184 -4.79 -6.91 -3.20
N ASP A 185 -5.83 -7.75 -3.18
CA ASP A 185 -6.06 -8.78 -2.14
C ASP A 185 -6.20 -8.21 -0.71
N CYS A 186 -6.73 -7.00 -0.58
CA CYS A 186 -7.05 -6.37 0.71
C CYS A 186 -8.49 -6.67 1.12
N LYS A 187 -8.72 -7.90 1.59
CA LYS A 187 -10.06 -8.49 1.80
C LYS A 187 -11.06 -7.71 2.65
N ARG A 188 -10.63 -6.91 3.63
CA ARG A 188 -11.52 -6.13 4.51
C ARG A 188 -11.69 -4.67 4.09
N MET A 189 -11.07 -4.26 2.99
CA MET A 189 -11.13 -2.87 2.52
C MET A 189 -12.54 -2.57 2.03
N LYS A 190 -13.22 -1.62 2.68
CA LYS A 190 -14.57 -1.18 2.33
C LYS A 190 -14.56 0.04 1.42
N GLN A 191 -13.62 0.95 1.64
CA GLN A 191 -13.50 2.18 0.89
C GLN A 191 -12.03 2.50 0.65
N VAL A 192 -11.66 3.06 -0.50
CA VAL A 192 -10.28 3.55 -0.67
C VAL A 192 -10.09 4.83 0.12
N ILE A 193 -10.98 5.80 -0.08
CA ILE A 193 -10.94 7.12 0.55
C ILE A 193 -12.19 7.34 1.38
N VAL A 194 -12.02 7.81 2.62
CA VAL A 194 -13.13 8.19 3.51
C VAL A 194 -13.11 9.69 3.80
N ASN A 195 -14.28 10.30 3.90
CA ASN A 195 -14.40 11.64 4.50
C ASN A 195 -14.49 11.46 6.02
N ASN A 196 -13.58 12.07 6.79
CA ASN A 196 -13.70 12.03 8.24
C ASN A 196 -14.83 12.98 8.71
N GLU A 197 -15.42 12.67 9.86
CA GLU A 197 -16.40 13.56 10.50
C GLU A 197 -15.76 14.93 10.80
N GLY A 198 -16.42 16.01 10.40
CA GLY A 198 -15.91 17.38 10.53
C GLY A 198 -15.02 17.87 9.38
N GLU A 199 -14.65 17.02 8.41
CA GLU A 199 -13.99 17.49 7.18
C GLU A 199 -14.99 18.20 6.26
N ALA A 200 -14.69 19.44 5.88
CA ALA A 200 -15.49 20.15 4.89
C ALA A 200 -15.55 19.34 3.60
N LYS A 201 -16.78 19.09 3.11
CA LYS A 201 -16.99 18.55 1.77
C LYS A 201 -16.28 19.46 0.79
N GLY A 202 -15.29 18.90 0.12
CA GLY A 202 -14.42 19.65 -0.78
C GLY A 202 -14.02 18.78 -1.94
N GLU A 203 -13.38 19.42 -2.90
CA GLU A 203 -12.89 18.77 -4.09
C GLU A 203 -11.61 17.97 -3.81
N ILE A 204 -11.50 16.80 -4.44
CA ILE A 204 -10.28 16.00 -4.47
C ILE A 204 -9.81 15.95 -5.93
N VAL A 205 -8.60 16.45 -6.19
CA VAL A 205 -8.01 16.45 -7.55
C VAL A 205 -6.75 15.61 -7.56
N PHE A 206 -6.80 14.50 -8.31
CA PHE A 206 -5.63 13.69 -8.61
C PHE A 206 -5.02 14.14 -9.93
N SER A 207 -4.15 15.16 -9.87
CA SER A 207 -3.68 15.88 -11.06
C SER A 207 -2.85 15.01 -12.01
N GLU A 208 -1.96 14.16 -11.50
CA GLU A 208 -1.06 13.33 -12.32
C GLU A 208 -1.50 11.85 -12.45
N LEU A 209 -2.60 11.44 -11.81
CA LEU A 209 -2.95 10.02 -11.70
C LEU A 209 -3.40 9.47 -13.04
N LYS A 210 -2.68 8.47 -13.55
CA LYS A 210 -2.91 7.82 -14.84
C LYS A 210 -3.55 6.45 -14.70
N ILE A 211 -3.22 5.73 -13.64
CA ILE A 211 -3.62 4.33 -13.47
C ILE A 211 -4.17 4.09 -12.06
N ILE A 212 -5.38 3.55 -12.00
CA ILE A 212 -5.97 2.98 -10.78
C ILE A 212 -6.13 1.48 -11.02
N ASP A 213 -5.56 0.66 -10.15
CA ASP A 213 -5.64 -0.80 -10.23
C ASP A 213 -6.15 -1.41 -8.92
N LEU A 214 -7.39 -1.87 -8.92
CA LEU A 214 -8.08 -2.48 -7.78
C LEU A 214 -8.41 -3.92 -8.12
N ARG A 215 -7.82 -4.87 -7.37
CA ARG A 215 -8.00 -6.31 -7.64
C ARG A 215 -8.29 -7.11 -6.38
N ARG A 216 -9.21 -8.06 -6.49
CA ARG A 216 -9.49 -9.05 -5.43
C ARG A 216 -9.83 -8.36 -4.11
N LEU A 217 -10.77 -7.41 -4.18
CA LEU A 217 -11.24 -6.61 -3.04
C LEU A 217 -12.71 -6.95 -2.74
N PRO A 218 -12.98 -8.12 -2.14
CA PRO A 218 -14.33 -8.66 -1.98
C PRO A 218 -15.28 -7.80 -1.14
N SER A 219 -14.76 -6.90 -0.29
CA SER A 219 -15.57 -6.01 0.55
C SER A 219 -15.58 -4.55 0.08
N LEU A 220 -14.95 -4.22 -1.05
CA LEU A 220 -14.86 -2.83 -1.51
C LEU A 220 -16.23 -2.35 -1.99
N GLU A 221 -16.81 -1.38 -1.30
CA GLU A 221 -18.13 -0.80 -1.57
C GLU A 221 -18.04 0.39 -2.53
N SER A 222 -17.01 1.25 -2.38
CA SER A 222 -16.73 2.38 -3.27
C SER A 222 -15.27 2.85 -3.20
N PHE A 223 -14.82 3.62 -4.19
CA PHE A 223 -13.51 4.29 -4.13
C PHE A 223 -13.55 5.46 -3.14
N LEU A 224 -14.60 6.29 -3.20
CA LEU A 224 -14.81 7.41 -2.28
C LEU A 224 -16.13 7.26 -1.52
N GLY A 225 -16.06 7.31 -0.19
CA GLY A 225 -17.18 7.02 0.72
C GLY A 225 -18.20 8.14 0.96
N GLY A 226 -18.22 9.20 0.16
CA GLY A 226 -19.12 10.35 0.37
C GLY A 226 -19.46 11.09 -0.92
N GLY A 227 -20.37 12.06 -0.84
CA GLY A 227 -20.84 12.88 -1.98
C GLY A 227 -19.89 14.00 -2.42
N SER A 228 -18.59 13.88 -2.16
CA SER A 228 -17.59 14.88 -2.55
C SER A 228 -17.27 14.77 -4.05
N HIS A 229 -16.93 15.89 -4.67
CA HIS A 229 -16.49 15.94 -6.08
C HIS A 229 -15.05 15.42 -6.21
N ILE A 230 -14.82 14.54 -7.18
CA ILE A 230 -13.50 13.99 -7.46
C ILE A 230 -13.14 14.18 -8.93
N GLN A 231 -11.91 14.66 -9.17
CA GLN A 231 -11.38 14.90 -10.49
C GLN A 231 -10.13 14.08 -10.75
N PHE A 232 -10.06 13.54 -11.96
CA PHE A 232 -8.91 12.82 -12.49
C PHE A 232 -8.55 13.33 -13.90
N PRO A 233 -7.89 14.49 -14.02
CA PRO A 233 -7.62 15.13 -15.31
C PRO A 233 -6.76 14.30 -16.27
N ASN A 234 -5.96 13.37 -15.75
CA ASN A 234 -5.01 12.56 -16.52
C ASN A 234 -5.22 11.05 -16.37
N LEU A 235 -6.35 10.60 -15.81
CA LEU A 235 -6.61 9.17 -15.64
C LEU A 235 -6.88 8.54 -17.00
N GLU A 236 -6.00 7.62 -17.39
CA GLU A 236 -6.03 6.93 -18.68
C GLU A 236 -6.66 5.54 -18.52
N ARG A 237 -6.42 4.88 -17.37
CA ARG A 237 -6.76 3.47 -17.15
C ARG A 237 -7.28 3.20 -15.74
N VAL A 238 -8.39 2.47 -15.66
CA VAL A 238 -8.92 1.89 -14.43
C VAL A 238 -9.01 0.38 -14.59
N ILE A 239 -8.51 -0.38 -13.61
CA ILE A 239 -8.58 -1.83 -13.55
C ILE A 239 -9.40 -2.20 -12.30
N LEU A 240 -10.49 -2.94 -12.48
CA LEU A 240 -11.43 -3.38 -11.45
C LEU A 240 -11.67 -4.88 -11.60
N ILE A 241 -10.91 -5.71 -10.90
CA ILE A 241 -10.98 -7.16 -11.04
C ILE A 241 -11.43 -7.75 -9.71
N GLU A 242 -12.44 -8.62 -9.72
CA GLU A 242 -12.90 -9.30 -8.49
C GLU A 242 -13.20 -8.33 -7.33
N CYS A 243 -14.05 -7.33 -7.61
CA CYS A 243 -14.53 -6.33 -6.63
C CYS A 243 -16.08 -6.37 -6.54
N PRO A 244 -16.67 -7.52 -6.11
CA PRO A 244 -18.10 -7.82 -6.26
C PRO A 244 -19.06 -6.91 -5.46
N GLU A 245 -18.59 -6.24 -4.40
CA GLU A 245 -19.43 -5.35 -3.59
C GLU A 245 -19.39 -3.89 -4.06
N MET A 246 -18.61 -3.57 -5.11
CA MET A 246 -18.37 -2.20 -5.53
C MET A 246 -19.53 -1.68 -6.38
N ARG A 247 -20.52 -1.05 -5.75
CA ARG A 247 -21.76 -0.58 -6.41
C ARG A 247 -21.57 0.70 -7.22
N SER A 248 -20.65 1.54 -6.77
CA SER A 248 -20.34 2.84 -7.37
C SER A 248 -18.88 3.17 -7.14
N PHE A 249 -18.27 3.92 -8.06
CA PHE A 249 -16.91 4.42 -7.83
C PHE A 249 -16.91 5.55 -6.79
N SER A 250 -17.80 6.53 -6.95
CA SER A 250 -18.06 7.59 -5.98
C SER A 250 -19.54 7.93 -5.99
N PHE A 251 -20.06 8.46 -4.88
CA PHE A 251 -21.44 8.96 -4.82
C PHE A 251 -21.56 10.45 -5.22
N GLY A 252 -20.43 11.16 -5.37
CA GLY A 252 -20.39 12.51 -5.91
C GLY A 252 -20.10 12.56 -7.41
N THR A 253 -19.90 13.75 -7.95
CA THR A 253 -19.51 13.94 -9.37
C THR A 253 -18.09 13.44 -9.60
N ILE A 254 -17.88 12.73 -10.70
CA ILE A 254 -16.57 12.24 -11.16
C ILE A 254 -16.25 12.92 -12.48
N ILE A 255 -15.07 13.52 -12.59
CA ILE A 255 -14.58 14.13 -13.85
C ILE A 255 -13.33 13.37 -14.32
N THR A 256 -13.43 12.70 -15.47
CA THR A 256 -12.39 11.80 -16.02
C THR A 256 -12.19 12.04 -17.53
N PRO A 257 -11.76 13.24 -17.96
CA PRO A 257 -11.79 13.65 -19.37
C PRO A 257 -10.86 12.85 -20.30
N LYS A 258 -9.88 12.14 -19.73
CA LYS A 258 -8.89 11.33 -20.49
C LYS A 258 -9.05 9.83 -20.29
N LEU A 259 -10.12 9.38 -19.63
CA LEU A 259 -10.32 7.97 -19.36
C LEU A 259 -10.58 7.22 -20.66
N ASP A 260 -9.60 6.43 -21.07
CA ASP A 260 -9.64 5.64 -22.30
C ASP A 260 -10.10 4.20 -22.01
N ARG A 261 -9.74 3.65 -20.84
CA ARG A 261 -9.89 2.20 -20.57
C ARG A 261 -10.38 1.88 -19.17
N ILE A 262 -11.44 1.07 -19.10
CA ILE A 262 -11.85 0.33 -17.90
C ILE A 262 -11.67 -1.16 -18.16
N ILE A 263 -10.90 -1.83 -17.31
CA ILE A 263 -10.50 -3.23 -17.43
C ILE A 263 -11.12 -4.00 -16.28
N THR A 264 -11.85 -5.06 -16.59
CA THR A 264 -12.68 -5.74 -15.58
C THR A 264 -12.42 -7.23 -15.49
N LYS A 265 -11.68 -7.77 -16.45
CA LYS A 265 -11.28 -9.16 -16.52
C LYS A 265 -9.91 -9.25 -17.18
N ILE A 266 -9.03 -10.06 -16.60
CA ILE A 266 -7.77 -10.48 -17.22
C ILE A 266 -7.96 -11.94 -17.65
N ILE A 267 -7.70 -12.22 -18.92
CA ILE A 267 -7.88 -13.56 -19.50
C ILE A 267 -6.58 -14.35 -19.42
N GLU A 268 -5.43 -13.68 -19.52
CA GLU A 268 -4.13 -14.30 -19.37
C GLU A 268 -3.29 -13.55 -18.33
N TYR A 269 -2.97 -14.24 -17.24
CA TYR A 269 -1.83 -13.85 -16.42
C TYR A 269 -0.59 -14.37 -17.15
N ARG A 270 0.32 -13.47 -17.56
CA ARG A 270 1.71 -13.94 -17.57
C ARG A 270 2.04 -14.23 -16.12
N HIS A 271 2.43 -15.47 -15.82
CA HIS A 271 3.18 -15.76 -14.63
C HIS A 271 4.38 -14.80 -14.60
N VAL A 272 4.26 -13.71 -13.85
CA VAL A 272 5.43 -12.91 -13.46
C VAL A 272 5.96 -13.61 -12.22
N ASP A 273 6.52 -14.80 -12.43
CA ASP A 273 7.21 -15.52 -11.37
C ASP A 273 8.43 -14.68 -10.94
N GLU A 274 8.60 -14.53 -9.62
CA GLU A 274 9.88 -14.29 -8.94
C GLU A 274 10.61 -12.93 -8.93
N TYR A 275 9.98 -11.74 -8.86
CA TYR A 275 10.76 -10.53 -8.47
C TYR A 275 10.05 -9.55 -7.52
N TYR A 276 9.51 -10.09 -6.42
CA TYR A 276 8.94 -9.32 -5.29
C TYR A 276 9.93 -8.46 -4.49
N LEU A 277 11.24 -8.46 -4.83
CA LEU A 277 12.30 -8.00 -3.91
C LEU A 277 13.02 -6.70 -4.32
N ASN A 278 12.73 -6.12 -5.48
CA ASN A 278 13.52 -5.00 -6.05
C ASN A 278 12.72 -3.73 -6.41
N GLY A 279 11.51 -3.53 -5.89
CA GLY A 279 10.77 -2.26 -6.07
C GLY A 279 10.19 -2.00 -7.47
N GLN A 280 10.32 -2.93 -8.42
CA GLN A 280 9.89 -2.75 -9.82
C GLN A 280 8.43 -3.15 -10.11
N TYR A 281 7.58 -3.22 -9.08
CA TYR A 281 6.19 -3.71 -9.17
C TYR A 281 5.36 -3.01 -10.27
N PHE A 282 5.57 -1.70 -10.45
CA PHE A 282 4.76 -0.89 -11.36
C PHE A 282 5.10 -1.07 -12.85
N HIS A 283 6.30 -1.54 -13.19
CA HIS A 283 6.66 -1.81 -14.60
C HIS A 283 5.82 -2.95 -15.19
N HIS A 284 5.38 -3.91 -14.38
CA HIS A 284 4.61 -5.07 -14.86
C HIS A 284 3.13 -4.78 -15.09
N LEU A 285 2.57 -3.72 -14.49
CA LEU A 285 1.19 -3.28 -14.76
C LEU A 285 1.01 -2.76 -16.21
N GLU A 286 2.11 -2.33 -16.86
CA GLU A 286 2.10 -1.85 -18.24
C GLU A 286 2.22 -2.98 -19.29
N GLU A 287 2.74 -4.15 -18.92
CA GLU A 287 3.11 -5.24 -19.86
C GLU A 287 2.03 -6.31 -20.10
N ALA A 288 0.87 -6.22 -19.45
CA ALA A 288 -0.26 -7.13 -19.68
C ALA A 288 -0.84 -6.94 -21.11
N LYS A 289 -0.30 -7.71 -22.07
CA LYS A 289 -0.56 -7.56 -23.52
C LYS A 289 -1.91 -8.09 -24.03
N GLN A 290 -2.75 -8.76 -23.22
CA GLN A 290 -4.05 -9.25 -23.67
C GLN A 290 -5.13 -9.14 -22.59
N ILE A 291 -5.77 -7.99 -22.56
CA ILE A 291 -6.93 -7.69 -21.71
C ILE A 291 -8.13 -7.60 -22.65
N GLN A 292 -9.22 -8.35 -22.38
CA GLN A 292 -10.46 -8.17 -23.15
C GLN A 292 -11.03 -6.79 -22.82
N GLN A 293 -10.97 -5.93 -23.83
CA GLN A 293 -11.36 -4.54 -23.78
C GLN A 293 -12.88 -4.45 -23.73
N LEU A 294 -13.45 -4.04 -22.60
CA LEU A 294 -14.76 -3.40 -22.62
C LEU A 294 -14.51 -1.92 -22.95
N GLN A 295 -14.27 -1.63 -24.22
CA GLN A 295 -14.38 -0.26 -24.72
C GLN A 295 -15.87 0.05 -24.86
N GLU A 296 -16.45 0.65 -23.83
CA GLU A 296 -17.69 1.40 -24.01
C GLU A 296 -17.28 2.81 -24.49
N ALA A 297 -17.84 3.32 -25.58
CA ALA A 297 -17.65 4.72 -25.95
C ALA A 297 -18.43 5.61 -24.95
N ASN A 298 -17.86 6.74 -24.52
CA ASN A 298 -18.36 7.57 -23.41
C ASN A 298 -18.38 6.84 -22.05
N LEU A 299 -17.20 6.55 -21.51
CA LEU A 299 -17.02 5.90 -20.21
C LEU A 299 -17.39 6.84 -19.06
N ASP A 300 -18.65 6.83 -18.65
CA ASP A 300 -18.99 7.28 -17.30
C ASP A 300 -18.54 6.20 -16.30
N LEU A 301 -17.48 6.50 -15.54
CA LEU A 301 -16.84 5.55 -14.62
C LEU A 301 -17.85 4.93 -13.64
N ASN A 302 -18.78 5.73 -13.10
CA ASN A 302 -19.80 5.26 -12.17
C ASN A 302 -20.79 4.30 -12.85
N THR A 303 -21.28 4.64 -14.04
CA THR A 303 -22.17 3.80 -14.83
C THR A 303 -21.52 2.48 -15.19
N SER A 304 -20.24 2.49 -15.59
CA SER A 304 -19.49 1.27 -15.87
C SER A 304 -19.33 0.40 -14.63
N VAL A 305 -18.96 0.97 -13.47
CA VAL A 305 -18.89 0.22 -12.20
C VAL A 305 -20.25 -0.39 -11.84
N ARG A 306 -21.33 0.38 -11.98
CA ARG A 306 -22.68 -0.11 -11.67
C ARG A 306 -23.10 -1.26 -12.59
N LYS A 307 -22.85 -1.18 -13.89
CA LYS A 307 -23.14 -2.28 -14.84
C LYS A 307 -22.37 -3.54 -14.48
N LEU A 308 -21.10 -3.42 -14.08
CA LEU A 308 -20.28 -4.56 -13.64
C LEU A 308 -20.87 -5.19 -12.39
N TRP A 309 -21.21 -4.36 -11.41
CA TRP A 309 -21.85 -4.82 -10.19
C TRP A 309 -23.18 -5.53 -10.45
N GLU A 310 -24.05 -4.99 -11.30
CA GLU A 310 -25.33 -5.61 -11.67
C GLU A 310 -25.12 -6.95 -12.39
N LYS A 311 -24.10 -7.03 -13.26
CA LYS A 311 -23.73 -8.28 -13.94
C LYS A 311 -23.19 -9.33 -12.97
N ASP A 312 -22.26 -8.98 -12.10
CA ASP A 312 -21.70 -9.89 -11.09
C ASP A 312 -22.77 -10.30 -10.07
N SER A 313 -23.65 -9.37 -9.66
CA SER A 313 -24.81 -9.65 -8.80
C SER A 313 -25.78 -10.62 -9.47
N SER A 314 -26.03 -10.47 -10.78
CA SER A 314 -26.86 -11.42 -11.53
C SER A 314 -26.21 -12.79 -11.63
N THR A 315 -24.87 -12.85 -11.77
CA THR A 315 -24.11 -14.10 -11.85
C THR A 315 -24.10 -14.81 -10.49
N THR A 316 -23.85 -14.08 -9.40
CA THR A 316 -23.93 -14.59 -8.03
C THR A 316 -25.35 -14.97 -7.62
N LEU A 317 -26.38 -14.22 -8.03
CA LEU A 317 -27.77 -14.63 -7.85
C LEU A 317 -28.10 -15.89 -8.67
N GLN A 318 -27.64 -15.98 -9.92
CA GLN A 318 -27.75 -17.19 -10.73
C GLN A 318 -27.04 -18.38 -10.07
N ASP A 319 -25.86 -18.18 -9.50
CA ASP A 319 -25.14 -19.21 -8.75
C ASP A 319 -25.88 -19.63 -7.48
N VAL A 320 -26.57 -18.71 -6.79
CA VAL A 320 -27.46 -19.02 -5.65
C VAL A 320 -28.68 -19.84 -6.10
N PHE A 321 -29.29 -19.52 -7.25
CA PHE A 321 -30.40 -20.32 -7.79
C PHE A 321 -29.92 -21.69 -8.30
N ILE A 322 -28.73 -21.79 -8.88
CA ILE A 322 -28.14 -23.06 -9.33
C ILE A 322 -27.76 -23.94 -8.13
N THR A 323 -27.18 -23.37 -7.06
CA THR A 323 -26.89 -24.13 -5.83
C THR A 323 -28.15 -24.55 -5.08
N GLN A 324 -29.24 -23.78 -5.12
CA GLN A 324 -30.52 -24.21 -4.53
C GLN A 324 -31.27 -25.26 -5.37
N VAL A 325 -31.07 -25.30 -6.69
CA VAL A 325 -31.64 -26.34 -7.56
C VAL A 325 -30.84 -27.65 -7.50
N MET A 326 -29.50 -27.59 -7.35
CA MET A 326 -28.66 -28.78 -7.17
C MET A 326 -28.81 -29.45 -5.79
N VAL A 327 -29.26 -28.73 -4.76
CA VAL A 327 -29.51 -29.32 -3.43
C VAL A 327 -30.91 -29.94 -3.30
N ARG A 328 -31.81 -29.75 -4.28
CA ARG A 328 -33.19 -30.29 -4.25
C ARG A 328 -33.47 -31.47 -5.19
N THR A 329 -32.45 -32.07 -5.82
CA THR A 329 -32.63 -33.28 -6.63
C THR A 329 -31.60 -34.36 -6.32
N ASN A 330 -31.51 -34.82 -5.07
CA ASN A 330 -31.38 -36.26 -4.79
C ASN A 330 -31.66 -36.65 -3.32
N PRO A 331 -32.88 -37.08 -2.98
CA PRO A 331 -33.08 -38.11 -1.98
C PRO A 331 -33.56 -39.38 -2.69
N PHE A 332 -32.94 -40.51 -2.36
CA PHE A 332 -33.27 -41.89 -2.79
C PHE A 332 -32.63 -42.44 -4.07
N SER A 333 -31.52 -43.17 -3.88
CA SER A 333 -31.31 -44.53 -4.44
C SER A 333 -30.17 -45.17 -3.63
N VAL A 334 -30.50 -45.81 -2.51
CA VAL A 334 -30.67 -47.28 -2.38
C VAL A 334 -29.37 -48.04 -2.64
N SER A 335 -28.72 -48.43 -1.54
CA SER A 335 -27.80 -49.58 -1.48
C SER A 335 -28.54 -50.84 -1.93
N PRO A 336 -27.85 -51.75 -2.64
CA PRO A 336 -27.84 -53.11 -2.06
C PRO A 336 -26.49 -53.84 -2.19
N TYR A 337 -26.16 -54.45 -1.04
CA TYR A 337 -25.30 -55.60 -0.73
C TYR A 337 -23.97 -55.32 -0.02
#